data_AF-A0A7J9G3Q2-F1
#
_entry.id   AF-A0A7J9G3Q2-F1
#
_cell.length_a   1.000
_cell.length_b   1.000
_cell.length_c   1.000
_cell.angle_alpha   90.00
_cell.angle_beta   90.00
_cell.angle_gamma   90.00
#
_symmetry.space_group_name_H-M   'P 1'
#
loop_
_entity.id
_entity.type
_entity.pdbx_description
1 polymer ?
#
loop_
_entity_poly.entity_id
_entity_poly.type
_entity_poly.pdbx_seq_one_letter_code
_entity_poly.pdbx_strand_id
1 'polypeptide(L)'
;VSKAHSWTCLDLYLFASPYRVTWDYYFLSREHTLEIDKWEDRAEYEYVKNKGISIFLMQAGMLGTLEALWEVFPLFTNTGWGESANLGFLKKHMGASFESRPQPWYTNISADDIHSGDFLVISKIRGRWGGFETLEKWVTGSYAGHSAVFLKDSEGKLWVGESGHENEMGEDIIAVIPWDEWWDLELNKDDSNPHIAVLPLHPDVRAKFNETAAWEYALSMAGKPYGYHNMLFSWIDTIDGNYPPPLDAHLVFRYLHGIELNVSLAIIQVASAMTVWSKMQPEYAANLWNEALNKRLGTKVGISFLIDQLIVVCSL
;
A
#
# COMPACT_ATOMS: atom_id res chain seq x y z
N VAL A 1 -11.01 5.18 38.78
CA VAL A 1 -11.03 6.37 37.88
C VAL A 1 -9.63 6.50 37.31
N SER A 2 -9.57 6.60 35.99
CA SER A 2 -8.45 6.30 35.08
C SER A 2 -7.31 7.32 35.14
N LYS A 3 -6.10 6.87 34.77
CA LYS A 3 -5.03 7.76 34.32
C LYS A 3 -5.49 8.43 33.00
N ALA A 4 -5.08 9.68 32.77
CA ALA A 4 -5.39 10.36 31.51
C ALA A 4 -4.70 9.64 30.32
N HIS A 5 -5.49 9.31 29.29
CA HIS A 5 -5.00 8.63 28.08
C HIS A 5 -4.61 9.60 26.96
N SER A 6 -5.08 10.85 26.99
CA SER A 6 -4.71 11.90 26.02
C SER A 6 -4.52 13.25 26.71
N TRP A 7 -3.66 14.11 26.15
CA TRP A 7 -3.36 15.45 26.68
C TRP A 7 -4.56 16.38 26.70
N THR A 8 -5.52 16.17 25.79
CA THR A 8 -6.73 16.98 25.67
C THR A 8 -7.91 16.44 26.48
N CYS A 9 -7.75 15.29 27.16
CA CYS A 9 -8.85 14.54 27.77
C CYS A 9 -10.01 14.30 26.79
N LEU A 10 -9.68 14.17 25.50
CA LEU A 10 -10.60 13.99 24.38
C LEU A 10 -10.30 12.64 23.76
N ASP A 11 -11.29 11.76 23.79
CA ASP A 11 -11.25 10.47 23.15
C ASP A 11 -11.93 10.61 21.78
N LEU A 12 -11.15 10.42 20.71
CA LEU A 12 -11.67 10.46 19.34
C LEU A 12 -12.04 9.03 18.94
N TYR A 13 -13.28 8.82 18.55
CA TYR A 13 -13.80 7.54 18.11
C TYR A 13 -14.07 7.57 16.61
N LEU A 14 -13.58 6.57 15.88
CA LEU A 14 -13.99 6.28 14.51
C LEU A 14 -15.09 5.23 14.54
N PHE A 15 -16.09 5.43 13.70
CA PHE A 15 -17.21 4.52 13.50
C PHE A 15 -17.22 4.11 12.04
N ALA A 16 -17.04 2.81 11.78
CA ALA A 16 -16.90 2.28 10.44
C ALA A 16 -17.91 1.17 10.13
N SER A 17 -18.41 1.22 8.91
CA SER A 17 -18.99 0.11 8.15
C SER A 17 -18.12 -0.09 6.88
N PRO A 18 -18.32 -1.17 6.11
CA PRO A 18 -17.68 -1.32 4.79
C PRO A 18 -18.04 -0.19 3.81
N TYR A 19 -19.09 0.57 4.09
CA TYR A 19 -19.64 1.60 3.22
C TYR A 19 -19.20 3.00 3.70
N ARG A 20 -19.19 3.23 5.02
CA ARG A 20 -18.89 4.54 5.60
C ARG A 20 -17.89 4.49 6.74
N VAL A 21 -17.30 5.64 6.97
CA VAL A 21 -16.43 5.95 8.11
C VAL A 21 -16.78 7.36 8.52
N THR A 22 -17.12 7.50 9.80
CA THR A 22 -17.40 8.78 10.46
C THR A 22 -16.62 8.81 11.77
N TRP A 23 -16.52 9.98 12.39
CA TRP A 23 -15.88 10.12 13.70
C TRP A 23 -16.78 10.92 14.64
N ASP A 24 -16.53 10.75 15.94
CA ASP A 24 -17.06 11.63 16.98
C ASP A 24 -16.04 11.73 18.12
N TYR A 25 -16.18 12.72 18.99
CA TYR A 25 -15.28 12.92 20.11
C TYR A 25 -16.02 13.06 21.44
N TYR A 26 -15.45 12.46 22.47
CA TYR A 26 -16.05 12.45 23.80
C TYR A 26 -15.06 12.92 24.86
N PHE A 27 -15.53 13.82 25.74
CA PHE A 27 -14.76 14.37 26.85
C PHE A 27 -15.11 13.74 28.22
N LEU A 28 -16.29 13.12 28.30
CA LEU A 28 -16.85 12.64 29.57
C LEU A 28 -17.11 11.15 29.46
N SER A 29 -16.75 10.39 30.50
CA SER A 29 -17.13 8.99 30.65
C SER A 29 -18.59 8.91 31.05
N ARG A 30 -19.49 9.00 30.07
CA ARG A 30 -20.94 8.88 30.19
C ARG A 30 -21.50 8.21 28.94
N GLU A 31 -22.79 7.94 28.94
CA GLU A 31 -23.49 7.46 27.76
C GLU A 31 -23.51 8.55 26.67
N HIS A 32 -23.16 8.18 25.45
CA HIS A 32 -23.18 9.03 24.27
C HIS A 32 -23.97 8.34 23.16
N THR A 33 -24.55 9.13 22.27
CA THR A 33 -25.35 8.65 21.14
C THR A 33 -24.77 9.19 19.85
N LEU A 34 -24.39 8.29 18.94
CA LEU A 34 -24.05 8.64 17.57
C LEU A 34 -25.31 8.55 16.71
N GLU A 35 -25.68 9.66 16.06
CA GLU A 35 -26.80 9.69 15.12
C GLU A 35 -26.29 9.50 13.68
N ILE A 36 -26.96 8.61 12.93
CA ILE A 36 -26.73 8.39 11.51
C ILE A 36 -28.01 8.75 10.77
N ASP A 37 -28.05 9.95 10.18
CA ASP A 37 -29.26 10.53 9.58
C ASP A 37 -29.81 9.70 8.42
N LYS A 38 -28.90 9.14 7.61
CA LYS A 38 -29.25 8.23 6.51
C LYS A 38 -28.15 7.21 6.29
N TRP A 39 -28.58 5.99 5.95
CA TRP A 39 -27.73 4.97 5.35
C TRP A 39 -27.40 5.35 3.92
N GLU A 40 -26.19 5.04 3.49
CA GLU A 40 -25.69 5.34 2.15
C GLU A 40 -26.50 4.61 1.08
N ASP A 41 -26.77 3.33 1.32
CA ASP A 41 -27.68 2.51 0.53
C ASP A 41 -28.36 1.42 1.38
N ARG A 42 -29.12 0.54 0.71
CA ARG A 42 -29.76 -0.61 1.35
C ARG A 42 -28.74 -1.64 1.84
N ALA A 43 -27.59 -1.76 1.19
CA ALA A 43 -26.57 -2.73 1.54
C ALA A 43 -25.89 -2.36 2.87
N GLU A 44 -25.60 -1.08 3.10
CA GLU A 44 -25.12 -0.58 4.39
C GLU A 44 -26.14 -0.85 5.50
N TYR A 45 -27.41 -0.54 5.27
CA TYR A 45 -28.46 -0.79 6.27
C TYR A 45 -28.56 -2.26 6.67
N GLU A 46 -28.59 -3.17 5.68
CA GLU A 46 -28.65 -4.61 5.96
C GLU A 46 -27.36 -5.11 6.61
N TYR A 47 -26.20 -4.57 6.25
CA TYR A 47 -24.94 -4.89 6.91
C TYR A 47 -24.98 -4.49 8.38
N VAL A 48 -25.25 -3.22 8.68
CA VAL A 48 -25.26 -2.68 10.06
C VAL A 48 -26.30 -3.38 10.92
N LYS A 49 -27.47 -3.70 10.36
CA LYS A 49 -28.52 -4.44 11.07
C LYS A 49 -28.08 -5.86 11.48
N ASN A 50 -27.29 -6.53 10.65
CA ASN A 50 -26.87 -7.92 10.89
C ASN A 50 -25.49 -8.03 11.59
N LYS A 51 -24.64 -7.02 11.46
CA LYS A 51 -23.22 -7.05 11.85
C LYS A 51 -22.81 -5.94 12.82
N GLY A 52 -23.60 -4.87 12.93
CA GLY A 52 -23.28 -3.70 13.72
C GLY A 52 -22.31 -2.74 13.02
N ILE A 53 -21.80 -1.77 13.78
CA ILE A 53 -20.79 -0.79 13.36
C ILE A 53 -19.52 -1.06 14.17
N SER A 54 -18.37 -1.03 13.51
CA SER A 54 -17.07 -1.12 14.18
C SER A 54 -16.72 0.22 14.80
N ILE A 55 -16.28 0.22 16.07
CA ILE A 55 -15.94 1.42 16.82
C ILE A 55 -14.47 1.34 17.20
N PHE A 56 -13.68 2.31 16.78
CA PHE A 56 -12.24 2.36 17.08
C PHE A 56 -11.94 3.58 17.92
N LEU A 57 -11.21 3.39 19.02
CA LEU A 57 -10.67 4.49 19.81
C LEU A 57 -9.30 4.90 19.26
N MET A 58 -9.18 6.17 18.90
CA MET A 58 -7.93 6.79 18.47
C MET A 58 -7.09 7.11 19.70
N GLN A 59 -6.27 6.16 20.15
CA GLN A 59 -5.47 6.29 21.38
C GLN A 59 -4.51 7.48 21.38
N ALA A 60 -4.12 8.00 20.20
CA ALA A 60 -3.28 9.19 20.08
C ALA A 60 -4.03 10.51 20.38
N GLY A 61 -5.35 10.44 20.56
CA GLY A 61 -6.23 11.60 20.66
C GLY A 61 -6.28 12.42 19.36
N MET A 62 -7.00 13.54 19.40
CA MET A 62 -7.16 14.42 18.23
C MET A 62 -5.81 14.99 17.73
N LEU A 63 -4.91 15.34 18.65
CA LEU A 63 -3.62 15.96 18.31
C LEU A 63 -2.67 15.00 17.59
N GLY A 64 -2.49 13.78 18.10
CA GLY A 64 -1.63 12.80 17.42
C GLY A 64 -2.21 12.31 16.09
N THR A 65 -3.54 12.28 15.96
CA THR A 65 -4.21 11.99 14.67
C THR A 65 -3.96 13.11 13.66
N LEU A 66 -4.06 14.37 14.08
CA LEU A 66 -3.76 15.52 13.23
C LEU A 66 -2.29 15.55 12.82
N GLU A 67 -1.38 15.23 13.75
CA GLU A 67 0.06 15.11 13.50
C GLU A 67 0.36 14.00 12.46
N ALA A 68 -0.24 12.81 12.59
CA ALA A 68 -0.07 11.74 11.62
C ALA A 68 -0.63 12.09 10.23
N LEU A 69 -1.80 12.73 10.18
CA LEU A 69 -2.36 13.22 8.92
C LEU A 69 -1.47 14.31 8.30
N TRP A 70 -0.87 15.16 9.13
CA TRP A 70 0.09 16.18 8.70
C TRP A 70 1.38 15.58 8.15
N GLU A 71 1.83 14.42 8.64
CA GLU A 71 3.01 13.73 8.11
C GLU A 71 2.73 12.94 6.81
N VAL A 72 1.53 12.35 6.68
CA VAL A 72 1.21 11.45 5.57
C VAL A 72 0.53 12.14 4.39
N PHE A 73 -0.38 13.07 4.63
CA PHE A 73 -1.08 13.80 3.56
C PHE A 73 -0.13 14.47 2.54
N PRO A 74 0.97 15.12 2.97
CA PRO A 74 1.87 15.79 2.02
C PRO A 74 2.53 14.82 1.04
N LEU A 75 2.75 13.56 1.44
CA LEU A 75 3.46 12.54 0.66
C LEU A 75 2.82 12.32 -0.72
N PHE A 76 1.49 12.46 -0.81
CA PHE A 76 0.73 12.19 -2.02
C PHE A 76 0.60 13.41 -2.95
N THR A 77 1.17 14.55 -2.57
CA THR A 77 1.06 15.78 -3.38
C THR A 77 2.17 15.85 -4.43
N ASN A 78 1.83 16.24 -5.66
CA ASN A 78 2.82 16.45 -6.72
C ASN A 78 3.38 17.88 -6.68
N THR A 79 4.08 18.20 -5.58
CA THR A 79 4.66 19.53 -5.34
C THR A 79 6.05 19.40 -4.75
N GLY A 80 6.84 20.48 -4.77
CA GLY A 80 8.14 20.50 -4.06
C GLY A 80 8.02 20.27 -2.54
N TRP A 81 6.85 20.57 -1.96
CA TRP A 81 6.54 20.23 -0.58
C TRP A 81 6.32 18.72 -0.41
N GLY A 82 5.58 18.09 -1.32
CA GLY A 82 5.38 16.64 -1.33
C GLY A 82 6.68 15.88 -1.53
N GLU A 83 7.54 16.30 -2.47
CA GLU A 83 8.87 15.72 -2.65
C GLU A 83 9.72 15.84 -1.37
N SER A 84 9.77 17.02 -0.77
CA SER A 84 10.49 17.25 0.49
C SER A 84 9.93 16.41 1.64
N ALA A 85 8.61 16.21 1.69
CA ALA A 85 7.95 15.39 2.70
C ALA A 85 8.29 13.91 2.53
N ASN A 86 8.30 13.38 1.31
CA ASN A 86 8.72 12.00 1.03
C ASN A 86 10.18 11.77 1.45
N LEU A 87 11.08 12.68 1.09
CA LEU A 87 12.49 12.61 1.52
C LEU A 87 12.64 12.70 3.04
N GLY A 88 11.89 13.59 3.68
CA GLY A 88 11.86 13.75 5.14
C GLY A 88 11.35 12.49 5.85
N PHE A 89 10.29 11.88 5.32
CA PHE A 89 9.72 10.65 5.84
C PHE A 89 10.73 9.49 5.77
N LEU A 90 11.33 9.24 4.60
CA LEU A 90 12.33 8.19 4.42
C LEU A 90 13.56 8.41 5.32
N LYS A 91 14.00 9.67 5.47
CA LYS A 91 15.09 10.01 6.40
C LYS A 91 14.73 9.75 7.85
N LYS A 92 13.52 10.14 8.27
CA LYS A 92 13.05 9.99 9.66
C LYS A 92 12.84 8.52 10.03
N HIS A 93 12.24 7.75 9.14
CA HIS A 93 11.77 6.39 9.46
C HIS A 93 12.71 5.28 8.99
N MET A 94 13.52 5.50 7.95
CA MET A 94 14.50 4.52 7.47
C MET A 94 15.95 4.93 7.74
N GLY A 95 16.21 6.19 8.12
CA GLY A 95 17.57 6.74 8.12
C GLY A 95 18.17 6.88 6.72
N ALA A 96 17.36 6.73 5.66
CA ALA A 96 17.81 6.78 4.28
C ALA A 96 18.01 8.23 3.83
N SER A 97 19.11 8.50 3.14
CA SER A 97 19.42 9.81 2.57
C SER A 97 19.47 9.72 1.05
N PHE A 98 18.71 10.59 0.39
CA PHE A 98 18.70 10.70 -1.06
C PHE A 98 19.40 12.00 -1.45
N GLU A 99 20.51 11.87 -2.18
CA GLU A 99 21.31 13.00 -2.65
C GLU A 99 21.12 13.19 -4.14
N SER A 100 21.15 14.44 -4.59
CA SER A 100 21.07 14.74 -6.02
C SER A 100 22.36 14.26 -6.72
N ARG A 101 22.20 13.44 -7.76
CA ARG A 101 23.32 12.96 -8.57
C ARG A 101 23.91 14.11 -9.41
N PRO A 102 25.25 14.16 -9.63
CA PRO A 102 25.81 15.05 -10.64
C PRO A 102 25.24 14.75 -12.04
N GLN A 103 25.07 15.80 -12.84
CA GLN A 103 24.59 15.68 -14.21
C GLN A 103 25.66 15.07 -15.14
N PRO A 104 25.26 14.38 -16.23
CA PRO A 104 23.87 14.10 -16.64
C PRO A 104 23.19 13.06 -15.74
N TRP A 105 21.86 13.14 -15.60
CA TRP A 105 21.08 12.20 -14.77
C TRP A 105 20.70 10.90 -15.49
N TYR A 106 20.96 10.82 -16.78
CA TYR A 106 20.74 9.62 -17.57
C TYR A 106 22.07 8.95 -17.92
N THR A 107 21.98 7.66 -18.26
CA THR A 107 23.04 6.89 -18.90
C THR A 107 22.53 6.53 -20.29
N ASN A 108 23.42 6.54 -21.30
CA ASN A 108 23.03 6.12 -22.65
C ASN A 108 22.87 4.60 -22.66
N ILE A 109 21.63 4.12 -22.65
CA ILE A 109 21.26 2.71 -22.76
C ILE A 109 20.29 2.56 -23.92
N SER A 110 20.51 1.57 -24.76
CA SER A 110 19.62 1.20 -25.86
C SER A 110 18.87 -0.09 -25.53
N ALA A 111 17.76 -0.34 -26.23
CA ALA A 111 17.04 -1.62 -26.12
C ALA A 111 17.89 -2.83 -26.53
N ASP A 112 18.95 -2.61 -27.33
CA ASP A 112 19.91 -3.66 -27.72
C ASP A 112 20.80 -4.09 -26.55
N ASP A 113 21.09 -3.18 -25.62
CA ASP A 113 21.90 -3.45 -24.41
C ASP A 113 21.14 -4.26 -23.35
N ILE A 114 19.81 -4.25 -23.42
CA ILE A 114 18.90 -4.91 -22.47
C ILE A 114 18.62 -6.33 -22.94
N HIS A 115 18.50 -7.28 -22.01
CA HIS A 115 18.11 -8.65 -22.34
C HIS A 115 16.99 -9.15 -21.42
N SER A 116 16.35 -10.23 -21.84
CA SER A 116 15.36 -10.94 -21.04
C SER A 116 15.89 -11.31 -19.65
N GLY A 117 15.08 -10.99 -18.64
CA GLY A 117 15.41 -11.22 -17.24
C GLY A 117 16.23 -10.12 -16.57
N ASP A 118 16.74 -9.13 -17.32
CA ASP A 118 17.33 -7.94 -16.70
C ASP A 118 16.28 -7.24 -15.82
N PHE A 119 16.74 -6.76 -14.66
CA PHE A 119 15.85 -6.28 -13.61
C PHE A 119 15.64 -4.78 -13.78
N LEU A 120 14.38 -4.36 -13.86
CA LEU A 120 13.96 -2.98 -13.98
C LEU A 120 13.39 -2.53 -12.63
N VAL A 121 13.93 -1.46 -12.07
CA VAL A 121 13.42 -0.90 -10.81
C VAL A 121 13.11 0.58 -10.97
N ILE A 122 12.05 0.99 -10.30
CA ILE A 122 11.54 2.36 -10.33
C ILE A 122 11.42 2.89 -8.90
N SER A 123 11.79 4.16 -8.74
CA SER A 123 11.68 4.89 -7.49
C SER A 123 11.08 6.27 -7.71
N LYS A 124 9.82 6.42 -7.33
CA LYS A 124 9.05 7.67 -7.30
C LYS A 124 9.08 8.26 -5.89
N ILE A 125 9.10 9.60 -5.80
CA ILE A 125 9.14 10.37 -4.53
C ILE A 125 8.26 11.64 -4.56
N ARG A 126 7.37 11.77 -5.55
CA ARG A 126 6.41 12.89 -5.64
C ARG A 126 5.08 12.38 -6.20
N GLY A 127 4.00 13.12 -5.96
CA GLY A 127 2.67 12.77 -6.45
C GLY A 127 2.07 11.53 -5.79
N ARG A 128 0.90 11.10 -6.29
CA ARG A 128 0.15 9.96 -5.72
C ARG A 128 1.01 8.71 -5.61
N TRP A 129 1.65 8.33 -6.72
CA TRP A 129 2.48 7.12 -6.79
C TRP A 129 3.77 7.25 -5.97
N GLY A 130 4.41 8.42 -5.93
CA GLY A 130 5.57 8.64 -5.06
C GLY A 130 5.25 8.53 -3.56
N GLY A 131 4.04 8.93 -3.15
CA GLY A 131 3.56 8.72 -1.78
C GLY A 131 3.38 7.25 -1.46
N PHE A 132 2.72 6.48 -2.34
CA PHE A 132 2.59 5.03 -2.18
C PHE A 132 3.95 4.34 -2.10
N GLU A 133 4.82 4.63 -3.07
CA GLU A 133 6.14 4.02 -3.10
C GLU A 133 7.03 4.41 -1.92
N THR A 134 6.81 5.58 -1.31
CA THR A 134 7.54 5.98 -0.09
C THR A 134 7.13 5.12 1.10
N LEU A 135 5.84 4.79 1.21
CA LEU A 135 5.36 3.84 2.22
C LEU A 135 5.89 2.43 1.93
N GLU A 136 5.90 1.99 0.67
CA GLU A 136 6.46 0.70 0.25
C GLU A 136 7.95 0.58 0.59
N LYS A 137 8.75 1.61 0.30
CA LYS A 137 10.17 1.67 0.68
C LYS A 137 10.35 1.53 2.18
N TRP A 138 9.54 2.23 2.97
CA TRP A 138 9.59 2.18 4.43
C TRP A 138 9.26 0.78 4.97
N VAL A 139 8.20 0.15 4.48
CA VAL A 139 7.76 -1.16 4.98
C VAL A 139 8.60 -2.34 4.50
N THR A 140 9.22 -2.22 3.33
CA THR A 140 10.10 -3.28 2.79
C THR A 140 11.57 -3.06 3.13
N GLY A 141 11.97 -1.87 3.57
CA GLY A 141 13.37 -1.47 3.67
C GLY A 141 14.07 -1.24 2.31
N SER A 142 13.32 -1.27 1.21
CA SER A 142 13.83 -1.07 -0.15
C SER A 142 14.09 0.41 -0.47
N TYR A 143 14.92 0.67 -1.47
CA TYR A 143 15.10 2.00 -2.06
C TYR A 143 14.28 2.20 -3.34
N ALA A 144 13.68 1.14 -3.88
CA ALA A 144 12.75 1.15 -4.99
C ALA A 144 11.33 0.82 -4.49
N GLY A 145 10.30 1.46 -5.06
CA GLY A 145 8.91 1.13 -4.76
C GLY A 145 8.33 0.12 -5.76
N HIS A 146 8.77 0.17 -7.01
CA HIS A 146 8.25 -0.70 -8.06
C HIS A 146 9.34 -1.45 -8.79
N SER A 147 8.99 -2.62 -9.30
CA SER A 147 9.88 -3.45 -10.11
C SER A 147 9.14 -4.10 -11.26
N ALA A 148 9.85 -4.23 -12.38
CA ALA A 148 9.37 -4.86 -13.59
C ALA A 148 10.47 -5.76 -14.17
N VAL A 149 10.12 -6.54 -15.19
CA VAL A 149 11.06 -7.44 -15.88
C VAL A 149 11.07 -7.17 -17.38
N PHE A 150 12.26 -7.24 -17.97
CA PHE A 150 12.42 -7.19 -19.41
C PHE A 150 12.22 -8.57 -20.05
N LEU A 151 11.54 -8.58 -21.20
CA LEU A 151 11.34 -9.77 -22.02
C LEU A 151 11.59 -9.40 -23.50
N LYS A 152 12.44 -10.17 -24.19
CA LYS A 152 12.60 -10.09 -25.64
C LYS A 152 11.80 -11.18 -26.31
N ASP A 153 11.04 -10.84 -27.34
CA ASP A 153 10.33 -11.84 -28.13
C ASP A 153 11.26 -12.55 -29.13
N SER A 154 10.72 -13.50 -29.89
CA SER A 154 11.47 -14.25 -30.91
C SER A 154 12.00 -13.39 -32.06
N GLU A 155 11.47 -12.18 -32.23
CA GLU A 155 11.93 -11.20 -33.23
C GLU A 155 12.98 -10.22 -32.65
N GLY A 156 13.27 -10.35 -31.34
CA GLY A 156 14.22 -9.51 -30.62
C GLY A 156 13.61 -8.20 -30.10
N LYS A 157 12.30 -8.00 -30.22
CA LYS A 157 11.62 -6.79 -29.74
C LYS A 157 11.52 -6.83 -28.22
N LEU A 158 11.74 -5.68 -27.58
CA LEU A 158 11.76 -5.56 -26.12
C LEU A 158 10.37 -5.23 -25.57
N TRP A 159 10.03 -5.90 -24.47
CA TRP A 159 8.78 -5.76 -23.73
C TRP A 159 9.07 -5.62 -22.24
N VAL A 160 8.17 -4.95 -21.53
CA VAL A 160 8.20 -4.79 -20.08
C VAL A 160 7.00 -5.52 -19.49
N GLY A 161 7.27 -6.52 -18.66
CA GLY A 161 6.27 -7.19 -17.85
C GLY A 161 6.19 -6.54 -16.48
N GLU A 162 5.04 -5.99 -16.13
CA GLU A 162 4.82 -5.36 -14.82
C GLU A 162 3.41 -5.61 -14.27
N SER A 163 3.28 -5.47 -12.96
CA SER A 163 1.99 -5.39 -12.27
C SER A 163 1.84 -3.94 -11.86
N GLY A 164 0.78 -3.26 -12.28
CA GLY A 164 0.51 -1.86 -11.89
C GLY A 164 0.14 -0.94 -13.04
N HIS A 165 -0.10 -1.54 -14.21
CA HIS A 165 -0.47 -0.77 -15.39
C HIS A 165 -1.96 -0.50 -15.39
N GLU A 166 -2.33 0.77 -15.51
CA GLU A 166 -3.74 1.20 -15.59
C GLU A 166 -4.30 0.90 -16.99
N ASN A 167 -5.37 0.11 -17.06
CA ASN A 167 -6.06 -0.17 -18.34
C ASN A 167 -7.00 0.98 -18.74
N GLU A 168 -7.64 0.87 -19.91
CA GLU A 168 -8.59 1.90 -20.41
C GLU A 168 -9.79 2.16 -19.49
N MET A 169 -10.10 1.23 -18.58
CA MET A 169 -11.18 1.35 -17.59
C MET A 169 -10.71 1.94 -16.25
N GLY A 170 -9.42 2.28 -16.12
CA GLY A 170 -8.84 2.82 -14.89
C GLY A 170 -8.47 1.75 -13.86
N GLU A 171 -8.35 0.48 -14.26
CA GLU A 171 -8.01 -0.63 -13.36
C GLU A 171 -6.52 -0.99 -13.45
N ASP A 172 -5.87 -1.20 -12.30
CA ASP A 172 -4.50 -1.69 -12.26
C ASP A 172 -4.44 -3.20 -12.57
N ILE A 173 -3.74 -3.55 -13.64
CA ILE A 173 -3.58 -4.93 -14.11
C ILE A 173 -2.11 -5.33 -14.22
N ILE A 174 -1.90 -6.63 -14.41
CA ILE A 174 -0.63 -7.18 -14.88
C ILE A 174 -0.60 -7.06 -16.40
N ALA A 175 0.41 -6.40 -16.94
CA ALA A 175 0.54 -6.13 -18.37
C ALA A 175 1.93 -6.51 -18.89
N VAL A 176 1.99 -6.80 -20.19
CA VAL A 176 3.23 -6.94 -20.95
C VAL A 176 3.16 -5.92 -22.07
N ILE A 177 3.96 -4.86 -21.95
CA ILE A 177 3.83 -3.64 -22.75
C ILE A 177 5.07 -3.51 -23.64
N PRO A 178 4.94 -3.10 -24.91
CA PRO A 178 6.09 -2.79 -25.75
C PRO A 178 6.99 -1.74 -25.08
N TRP A 179 8.31 -1.93 -25.14
CA TRP A 179 9.27 -1.01 -24.52
C TRP A 179 9.04 0.46 -24.90
N ASP A 180 8.81 0.76 -26.18
CA ASP A 180 8.64 2.14 -26.65
C ASP A 180 7.40 2.81 -26.04
N GLU A 181 6.33 2.03 -25.83
CA GLU A 181 5.11 2.50 -25.19
C GLU A 181 5.34 2.70 -23.69
N TRP A 182 5.92 1.72 -23.01
CA TRP A 182 6.25 1.82 -21.58
C TRP A 182 7.19 3.00 -21.30
N TRP A 183 8.21 3.19 -22.14
CA TRP A 183 9.17 4.29 -22.02
C TRP A 183 8.53 5.66 -22.27
N ASP A 184 7.62 5.78 -23.24
CA ASP A 184 6.86 7.01 -23.46
C ASP A 184 5.95 7.35 -22.26
N LEU A 185 5.32 6.34 -21.66
CA LEU A 185 4.51 6.53 -20.44
C LEU A 185 5.36 7.11 -19.31
N GLU A 186 6.46 6.46 -18.95
CA GLU A 186 7.29 6.88 -17.82
C GLU A 186 8.02 8.20 -18.08
N LEU A 187 8.42 8.49 -19.34
CA LEU A 187 9.16 9.70 -19.66
C LEU A 187 8.26 10.94 -19.85
N ASN A 188 7.09 10.75 -20.47
CA ASN A 188 6.27 11.87 -20.95
C ASN A 188 4.91 11.99 -20.24
N LYS A 189 4.39 10.93 -19.62
CA LYS A 189 3.06 10.92 -18.99
C LYS A 189 3.09 10.75 -17.48
N ASP A 190 4.13 10.15 -16.93
CA ASP A 190 4.31 10.04 -15.49
C ASP A 190 4.80 11.36 -14.89
N ASP A 191 3.88 12.07 -14.24
CA ASP A 191 4.15 13.35 -13.58
C ASP A 191 4.91 13.19 -12.25
N SER A 192 5.15 11.95 -11.80
CA SER A 192 5.94 11.64 -10.62
C SER A 192 7.46 11.68 -10.86
N ASN A 193 7.91 11.90 -12.10
CA ASN A 193 9.32 11.97 -12.49
C ASN A 193 10.14 10.80 -11.89
N PRO A 194 9.88 9.58 -12.37
CA PRO A 194 10.43 8.35 -11.83
C PRO A 194 11.96 8.30 -11.95
N HIS A 195 12.63 7.77 -10.92
CA HIS A 195 14.01 7.31 -11.04
C HIS A 195 14.00 5.87 -11.54
N ILE A 196 14.56 5.63 -12.72
CA ILE A 196 14.60 4.32 -13.35
C ILE A 196 16.03 3.80 -13.34
N ALA A 197 16.21 2.56 -12.86
CA ALA A 197 17.48 1.86 -12.95
C ALA A 197 17.29 0.49 -13.60
N VAL A 198 18.21 0.16 -14.51
CA VAL A 198 18.32 -1.16 -15.13
C VAL A 198 19.51 -1.88 -14.50
N LEU A 199 19.26 -3.08 -13.97
CA LEU A 199 20.26 -3.92 -13.34
C LEU A 199 20.43 -5.17 -14.20
N PRO A 200 21.52 -5.27 -14.98
CA PRO A 200 21.78 -6.44 -15.79
C PRO A 200 21.99 -7.69 -14.92
N LEU A 201 21.43 -8.81 -15.34
CA LEU A 201 21.74 -10.09 -14.72
C LEU A 201 23.23 -10.40 -14.85
N HIS A 202 23.82 -10.89 -13.75
CA HIS A 202 25.17 -11.47 -13.77
C HIS A 202 25.23 -12.61 -14.82
N PRO A 203 26.33 -12.76 -15.59
CA PRO A 203 26.41 -13.77 -16.65
C PRO A 203 26.01 -15.19 -16.23
N ASP A 204 26.40 -15.62 -15.02
CA ASP A 204 26.07 -16.95 -14.49
C ASP A 204 24.57 -17.15 -14.18
N VAL A 205 23.86 -16.08 -13.85
CA VAL A 205 22.41 -16.08 -13.63
C VAL A 205 21.70 -16.03 -14.97
N ARG A 206 22.18 -15.18 -15.89
CA ARG A 206 21.67 -15.04 -17.25
C ARG A 206 21.72 -16.36 -18.01
N ALA A 207 22.81 -17.12 -17.90
CA ALA A 207 22.94 -18.43 -18.53
C ALA A 207 21.91 -19.47 -18.06
N LYS A 208 21.25 -19.24 -16.91
CA LYS A 208 20.22 -20.11 -16.34
C LYS A 208 18.80 -19.59 -16.59
N PHE A 209 18.67 -18.38 -17.12
CA PHE A 209 17.36 -17.76 -17.35
C PHE A 209 16.63 -18.50 -18.48
N ASN A 210 15.45 -19.03 -18.17
CA ASN A 210 14.61 -19.71 -19.15
C ASN A 210 13.59 -18.74 -19.74
N GLU A 211 13.94 -18.17 -20.89
CA GLU A 211 13.14 -17.17 -21.59
C GLU A 211 11.77 -17.70 -22.02
N THR A 212 11.67 -18.94 -22.50
CA THR A 212 10.40 -19.56 -22.88
C THR A 212 9.46 -19.66 -21.68
N ALA A 213 9.96 -20.17 -20.55
CA ALA A 213 9.16 -20.29 -19.33
C ALA A 213 8.76 -18.91 -18.77
N ALA A 214 9.64 -17.90 -18.89
CA ALA A 214 9.34 -16.54 -18.47
C ALA A 214 8.18 -15.93 -19.30
N TRP A 215 8.20 -16.12 -20.62
CA TRP A 215 7.12 -15.68 -21.51
C TRP A 215 5.81 -16.41 -21.23
N GLU A 216 5.85 -17.74 -21.09
CA GLU A 216 4.67 -18.54 -20.75
C GLU A 216 4.04 -18.05 -19.43
N TYR A 217 4.87 -17.75 -18.42
CA TYR A 217 4.41 -17.21 -17.16
C TYR A 217 3.83 -15.81 -17.30
N ALA A 218 4.53 -14.89 -17.96
CA ALA A 218 4.08 -13.50 -18.15
C ALA A 218 2.73 -13.45 -18.88
N LEU A 219 2.57 -14.21 -19.97
CA LEU A 219 1.31 -14.30 -20.71
C LEU A 219 0.20 -14.97 -19.90
N SER A 220 0.52 -15.93 -19.04
CA SER A 220 -0.48 -16.55 -18.15
C SER A 220 -1.02 -15.57 -17.10
N MET A 221 -0.28 -14.51 -16.80
CA MET A 221 -0.62 -13.49 -15.81
C MET A 221 -1.21 -12.22 -16.42
N ALA A 222 -0.93 -11.94 -17.70
CA ALA A 222 -1.43 -10.77 -18.41
C ALA A 222 -2.95 -10.63 -18.31
N GLY A 223 -3.41 -9.41 -18.03
CA GLY A 223 -4.82 -9.06 -17.85
C GLY A 223 -5.41 -9.44 -16.49
N LYS A 224 -4.67 -10.12 -15.61
CA LYS A 224 -5.14 -10.35 -14.23
C LYS A 224 -5.07 -9.04 -13.43
N PRO A 225 -5.93 -8.87 -12.41
CA PRO A 225 -5.85 -7.75 -11.49
C PRO A 225 -4.48 -7.68 -10.80
N TYR A 226 -4.04 -6.47 -10.45
CA TYR A 226 -2.83 -6.25 -9.67
C TYR A 226 -2.82 -7.09 -8.39
N GLY A 227 -1.65 -7.60 -8.04
CA GLY A 227 -1.44 -8.50 -6.91
C GLY A 227 -1.47 -7.82 -5.53
N TYR A 228 -2.45 -6.96 -5.25
CA TYR A 228 -2.49 -6.20 -3.99
C TYR A 228 -2.51 -7.13 -2.77
N HIS A 229 -3.08 -8.33 -2.94
CA HIS A 229 -3.08 -9.39 -1.95
C HIS A 229 -1.68 -9.89 -1.58
N ASN A 230 -0.73 -9.90 -2.52
CA ASN A 230 0.66 -10.25 -2.24
C ASN A 230 1.43 -9.06 -1.67
N MET A 231 1.11 -7.84 -2.12
CA MET A 231 1.73 -6.59 -1.64
C MET A 231 1.47 -6.37 -0.15
N LEU A 232 0.24 -6.58 0.33
CA LEU A 232 -0.08 -6.37 1.73
C LEU A 232 0.65 -7.36 2.67
N PHE A 233 0.88 -8.58 2.20
CA PHE A 233 1.61 -9.59 2.96
C PHE A 233 3.12 -9.54 2.79
N SER A 234 3.65 -8.85 1.78
CA SER A 234 5.10 -8.61 1.69
C SER A 234 5.59 -7.69 2.82
N TRP A 235 4.68 -6.93 3.44
CA TRP A 235 4.97 -6.11 4.61
C TRP A 235 4.98 -6.91 5.92
N ILE A 236 4.43 -8.14 5.92
CA ILE A 236 4.23 -9.00 7.10
C ILE A 236 4.85 -10.39 6.86
N ASP A 237 6.18 -10.44 6.97
CA ASP A 237 7.01 -11.63 6.78
C ASP A 237 7.07 -12.51 8.04
N THR A 238 7.04 -11.91 9.23
CA THR A 238 7.11 -12.61 10.52
C THR A 238 5.89 -12.32 11.38
N ILE A 239 5.68 -13.13 12.42
CA ILE A 239 4.57 -12.91 13.36
C ILE A 239 4.76 -11.60 14.12
N ASP A 240 6.01 -11.21 14.47
CA ASP A 240 6.32 -10.05 15.32
C ASP A 240 7.65 -9.32 15.15
N GLY A 241 8.57 -9.83 14.32
CA GLY A 241 9.93 -9.30 14.22
C GLY A 241 10.21 -8.34 13.06
N ASN A 242 9.29 -8.19 12.10
CA ASN A 242 9.59 -7.53 10.82
C ASN A 242 8.81 -6.23 10.57
N TYR A 243 8.05 -5.76 11.55
CA TYR A 243 7.31 -4.51 11.44
C TYR A 243 8.25 -3.32 11.64
N PRO A 244 8.30 -2.34 10.71
CA PRO A 244 9.16 -1.19 10.90
C PRO A 244 8.53 -0.26 11.95
N PRO A 245 9.31 0.28 12.92
CA PRO A 245 8.75 1.21 13.89
C PRO A 245 8.03 2.40 13.21
N PRO A 246 6.84 2.81 13.68
CA PRO A 246 6.16 2.37 14.91
C PRO A 246 5.19 1.18 14.74
N LEU A 247 5.17 0.48 13.61
CA LEU A 247 4.40 -0.76 13.46
C LEU A 247 4.98 -1.86 14.36
N ASP A 248 4.13 -2.66 14.98
CA ASP A 248 4.50 -3.90 15.67
C ASP A 248 3.43 -4.99 15.43
N ALA A 249 3.73 -6.23 15.81
CA ALA A 249 2.79 -7.36 15.67
C ALA A 249 1.57 -7.35 16.55
N HIS A 250 1.50 -6.41 17.47
CA HIS A 250 0.24 -6.16 18.15
C HIS A 250 -0.82 -5.61 17.17
N LEU A 251 -0.48 -5.42 15.88
CA LEU A 251 -1.37 -5.31 14.72
C LEU A 251 -2.52 -6.34 14.68
N VAL A 252 -2.40 -7.53 15.29
CA VAL A 252 -3.41 -8.61 15.20
C VAL A 252 -3.81 -9.24 16.55
N PHE A 253 -3.10 -9.02 17.66
CA PHE A 253 -3.22 -9.91 18.83
C PHE A 253 -3.32 -9.29 20.25
N ARG A 254 -3.51 -7.98 20.42
CA ARG A 254 -3.61 -7.38 21.78
C ARG A 254 -5.01 -6.89 22.15
N TYR A 255 -5.98 -7.81 22.14
CA TYR A 255 -7.28 -7.58 22.79
C TYR A 255 -7.47 -8.18 24.18
N LEU A 256 -6.43 -8.71 24.82
CA LEU A 256 -6.62 -9.43 26.09
C LEU A 256 -5.82 -8.96 27.31
N HIS A 257 -4.81 -8.09 27.22
CA HIS A 257 -3.96 -7.83 28.40
C HIS A 257 -3.36 -6.41 28.53
N GLY A 258 -4.18 -5.36 28.34
CA GLY A 258 -4.04 -4.03 28.99
C GLY A 258 -2.65 -3.51 29.37
N ILE A 259 -1.71 -3.40 28.41
CA ILE A 259 -0.41 -2.75 28.63
C ILE A 259 -0.12 -1.73 27.51
N GLU A 260 0.33 -0.57 27.97
CA GLU A 260 0.62 0.74 27.39
C GLU A 260 1.53 0.83 26.13
N LEU A 261 1.29 1.92 25.38
CA LEU A 261 2.17 2.79 24.58
C LEU A 261 2.50 2.46 23.10
N ASN A 262 2.15 3.42 22.23
CA ASN A 262 2.73 3.78 20.91
C ASN A 262 2.23 3.08 19.61
N VAL A 263 1.35 2.09 19.68
CA VAL A 263 0.97 1.27 18.51
C VAL A 263 -0.15 1.86 17.63
N SER A 264 -0.94 2.80 18.13
CA SER A 264 -2.17 3.22 17.43
C SER A 264 -1.97 4.15 16.22
N LEU A 265 -0.84 4.84 16.08
CA LEU A 265 -0.63 5.78 14.95
C LEU A 265 -0.46 5.05 13.61
N ALA A 266 0.20 3.89 13.63
CA ALA A 266 0.45 3.11 12.43
C ALA A 266 -0.79 2.30 11.99
N ILE A 267 -1.59 1.84 12.96
CA ILE A 267 -2.92 1.26 12.72
C ILE A 267 -3.82 2.27 12.02
N ILE A 268 -3.81 3.54 12.43
CA ILE A 268 -4.56 4.59 11.74
C ILE A 268 -4.02 4.84 10.35
N GLN A 269 -2.72 4.81 10.11
CA GLN A 269 -2.15 5.07 8.78
C GLN A 269 -2.50 3.96 7.78
N VAL A 270 -2.32 2.69 8.18
CA VAL A 270 -2.69 1.53 7.35
C VAL A 270 -4.20 1.43 7.25
N ALA A 271 -4.96 1.53 8.35
CA ALA A 271 -6.42 1.47 8.30
C ALA A 271 -7.02 2.67 7.57
N SER A 272 -6.45 3.88 7.62
CA SER A 272 -6.94 5.06 6.87
C SER A 272 -6.60 4.94 5.39
N ALA A 273 -5.38 4.50 5.03
CA ALA A 273 -5.04 4.21 3.64
C ALA A 273 -5.94 3.09 3.08
N MET A 274 -6.10 2.00 3.84
CA MET A 274 -6.95 0.86 3.49
C MET A 274 -8.43 1.22 3.46
N THR A 275 -8.91 2.10 4.34
CA THR A 275 -10.31 2.56 4.40
C THR A 275 -10.62 3.56 3.29
N VAL A 276 -9.72 4.51 3.03
CA VAL A 276 -9.83 5.44 1.90
C VAL A 276 -9.78 4.63 0.60
N TRP A 277 -8.88 3.66 0.48
CA TRP A 277 -8.81 2.74 -0.65
C TRP A 277 -10.06 1.86 -0.79
N SER A 278 -10.55 1.27 0.30
CA SER A 278 -11.79 0.46 0.32
C SER A 278 -13.03 1.29 0.01
N LYS A 279 -13.02 2.60 0.25
CA LYS A 279 -14.12 3.49 -0.15
C LYS A 279 -14.01 3.98 -1.57
N MET A 280 -12.79 4.19 -2.06
CA MET A 280 -12.56 4.60 -3.44
C MET A 280 -12.79 3.44 -4.42
N GLN A 281 -12.55 2.19 -3.99
CA GLN A 281 -12.70 0.97 -4.80
C GLN A 281 -13.18 -0.23 -3.93
N PRO A 282 -14.47 -0.26 -3.51
CA PRO A 282 -14.99 -1.22 -2.52
C PRO A 282 -15.00 -2.68 -2.96
N GLU A 283 -15.30 -2.97 -4.23
CA GLU A 283 -15.24 -4.33 -4.76
C GLU A 283 -13.79 -4.87 -4.78
N TYR A 284 -12.83 -3.95 -4.93
CA TYR A 284 -11.42 -4.26 -5.09
C TYR A 284 -10.75 -4.61 -3.75
N ALA A 285 -11.04 -3.86 -2.69
CA ALA A 285 -10.50 -4.12 -1.36
C ALA A 285 -11.03 -5.42 -0.73
N ALA A 286 -12.30 -5.78 -0.98
CA ALA A 286 -12.86 -7.05 -0.50
C ALA A 286 -12.22 -8.27 -1.18
N ASN A 287 -11.89 -8.16 -2.47
CA ASN A 287 -11.17 -9.21 -3.21
C ASN A 287 -9.72 -9.35 -2.73
N LEU A 288 -9.04 -8.22 -2.51
CA LEU A 288 -7.67 -8.12 -2.02
C LEU A 288 -7.46 -8.96 -0.75
N TRP A 289 -8.26 -8.76 0.30
CA TRP A 289 -8.12 -9.49 1.55
C TRP A 289 -8.49 -10.98 1.43
N ASN A 290 -9.52 -11.31 0.65
CA ASN A 290 -9.99 -12.69 0.46
C ASN A 290 -8.97 -13.52 -0.29
N GLU A 291 -8.43 -12.99 -1.39
CA GLU A 291 -7.40 -13.64 -2.17
C GLU A 291 -6.13 -13.84 -1.34
N ALA A 292 -5.75 -12.81 -0.57
CA ALA A 292 -4.55 -12.82 0.24
C ALA A 292 -4.59 -13.95 1.28
N LEU A 293 -5.64 -13.97 2.10
CA LEU A 293 -5.82 -14.97 3.16
C LEU A 293 -5.96 -16.37 2.60
N ASN A 294 -6.73 -16.52 1.50
CA ASN A 294 -6.93 -17.81 0.86
C ASN A 294 -5.62 -18.39 0.31
N LYS A 295 -4.79 -17.57 -0.33
CA LYS A 295 -3.51 -18.01 -0.87
C LYS A 295 -2.55 -18.47 0.23
N ARG A 296 -2.50 -17.74 1.36
CA ARG A 296 -1.62 -18.08 2.50
C ARG A 296 -2.09 -19.32 3.26
N LEU A 297 -3.40 -19.52 3.39
CA LEU A 297 -3.99 -20.66 4.09
C LEU A 297 -4.20 -21.89 3.18
N GLY A 298 -3.95 -21.77 1.86
CA GLY A 298 -4.20 -22.82 0.89
C GLY A 298 -5.68 -23.13 0.69
N THR A 299 -6.57 -22.18 1.00
CA THR A 299 -8.02 -22.34 0.97
C THR A 299 -8.62 -21.72 -0.30
N LYS A 300 -9.82 -22.18 -0.71
CA LYS A 300 -10.60 -21.62 -1.84
C LYS A 300 -11.93 -21.01 -1.39
N VAL A 301 -12.10 -20.82 -0.09
CA VAL A 301 -13.37 -20.41 0.50
C VAL A 301 -13.39 -18.88 0.48
N GLY A 302 -14.43 -18.26 -0.10
CA GLY A 302 -14.64 -16.82 0.11
C GLY A 302 -14.84 -16.58 1.60
N ILE A 303 -13.78 -16.20 2.31
CA ILE A 303 -13.84 -15.98 3.75
C ILE A 303 -14.23 -14.54 4.01
N SER A 304 -15.37 -14.13 3.45
CA SER A 304 -16.02 -12.88 3.85
C SER A 304 -16.19 -12.84 5.38
N PHE A 305 -16.36 -14.00 6.01
CA PHE A 305 -16.51 -14.16 7.45
C PHE A 305 -15.22 -13.97 8.26
N LEU A 306 -14.04 -14.25 7.70
CA LEU A 306 -12.75 -14.06 8.40
C LEU A 306 -12.16 -12.69 8.14
N ILE A 307 -12.52 -11.99 7.06
CA ILE A 307 -12.08 -10.60 6.83
C ILE A 307 -12.95 -9.64 7.60
N ASP A 308 -14.26 -9.88 7.67
CA ASP A 308 -15.09 -9.21 8.66
C ASP A 308 -14.51 -9.45 10.05
N GLN A 309 -14.01 -10.66 10.36
CA GLN A 309 -13.33 -10.92 11.64
C GLN A 309 -11.89 -10.43 11.73
N LEU A 310 -11.10 -10.26 10.67
CA LEU A 310 -9.73 -9.74 10.76
C LEU A 310 -9.76 -8.22 10.84
N ILE A 311 -10.68 -7.60 10.10
CA ILE A 311 -11.06 -6.20 10.29
C ILE A 311 -11.61 -6.08 11.71
N VAL A 312 -12.59 -6.87 12.15
CA VAL A 312 -13.12 -6.86 13.53
C VAL A 312 -12.11 -7.30 14.60
N VAL A 313 -11.03 -8.02 14.30
CA VAL A 313 -9.95 -8.38 15.26
C VAL A 313 -8.84 -7.33 15.26
N CYS A 314 -8.78 -6.49 14.24
CA CYS A 314 -8.07 -5.21 14.25
C CYS A 314 -8.95 -4.03 14.74
N SER A 315 -10.28 -4.21 14.82
CA SER A 315 -11.29 -3.30 15.41
C SER A 315 -11.72 -3.69 16.82
N LEU A 316 -11.35 -4.90 17.23
CA LEU A 316 -11.09 -5.20 18.61
C LEU A 316 -9.66 -4.70 18.78
#